data_AF-A0A9X3MVD4-F1
#
_entry.id   AF-A0A9X3MVD4-F1
#
_cell.length_a   1.000
_cell.length_b   1.000
_cell.length_c   1.000
_cell.angle_alpha   90.00
_cell.angle_beta   90.00
_cell.angle_gamma   90.00
#
_symmetry.space_group_name_H-M   'P 1'
#
loop_
_entity.id
_entity.type
_entity.pdbx_description
1 polymer ?
#
loop_
_entity_poly.entity_id
_entity_poly.type
_entity_poly.pdbx_seq_one_letter_code
_entity_poly.pdbx_strand_id
1 'polypeptide(L)'
;MKPEAPWAALVELAEHELALVRDGRWDELPAASAERLTAAEALGAPPAEARPQLERLLELQREIHAGVATARAFTQQKLGNLERGHTALVGYSGGYRRPAATSIDGRA
;
A
#
# COMPACT_ATOMS: atom_id res chain seq x y z
N MET A 1 7.57 -6.77 -37.75
CA MET A 1 6.98 -6.57 -36.41
C MET A 1 6.24 -5.25 -36.45
N LYS A 2 4.93 -5.20 -36.14
CA LYS A 2 4.19 -3.94 -36.16
C LYS A 2 4.63 -3.05 -35.00
N PRO A 3 4.72 -1.72 -35.17
CA PRO A 3 5.17 -0.81 -34.12
C PRO A 3 4.24 -0.81 -32.89
N GLU A 4 2.99 -1.28 -33.02
CA GLU A 4 1.99 -1.39 -31.93
C GLU A 4 2.25 -2.53 -30.94
N ALA A 5 2.89 -3.62 -31.39
CA ALA A 5 3.07 -4.84 -30.60
C ALA A 5 3.86 -4.63 -29.28
N PRO A 6 4.97 -3.88 -29.25
CA PRO A 6 5.68 -3.63 -27.99
C PRO A 6 4.90 -2.76 -27.00
N TRP A 7 4.11 -1.81 -27.47
CA TRP A 7 3.28 -0.96 -26.60
C TRP A 7 2.07 -1.71 -26.04
N ALA A 8 1.52 -2.66 -26.79
CA ALA A 8 0.50 -3.57 -26.29
C ALA A 8 1.04 -4.46 -25.15
N ALA A 9 2.27 -4.97 -25.27
CA ALA A 9 2.89 -5.75 -24.21
C ALA A 9 3.06 -4.96 -22.89
N LEU A 10 3.36 -3.66 -22.96
CA LEU A 10 3.37 -2.82 -21.76
C LEU A 10 2.00 -2.71 -21.09
N VAL A 11 0.93 -2.65 -21.88
CA VAL A 11 -0.45 -2.64 -21.34
C VAL A 11 -0.72 -3.95 -20.61
N GLU A 12 -0.36 -5.09 -21.18
CA GLU A 12 -0.53 -6.41 -20.55
C GLU A 12 0.22 -6.50 -19.21
N LEU A 13 1.46 -5.99 -19.15
CA LEU A 13 2.23 -5.91 -17.90
C LEU A 13 1.55 -5.02 -16.85
N ALA A 14 1.00 -3.88 -17.25
CA ALA A 14 0.27 -2.99 -16.35
C ALA A 14 -1.06 -3.61 -15.88
N GLU A 15 -1.76 -4.37 -16.73
CA GLU A 15 -2.97 -5.10 -16.33
C GLU A 15 -2.64 -6.22 -15.34
N HIS A 16 -1.50 -6.89 -15.52
CA HIS A 16 -0.99 -7.86 -14.55
C HIS A 16 -0.67 -7.21 -13.19
N GLU A 17 0.01 -6.06 -13.18
CA GLU A 17 0.26 -5.29 -11.94
C GLU A 17 -1.05 -4.93 -11.23
N LEU A 18 -2.05 -4.47 -11.98
CA LEU A 18 -3.37 -4.14 -11.43
C LEU A 18 -4.07 -5.35 -10.82
N ALA A 19 -3.95 -6.53 -11.44
CA ALA A 19 -4.46 -7.77 -10.86
C ALA A 19 -3.77 -8.09 -9.53
N LEU A 20 -2.43 -7.97 -9.44
CA LEU A 20 -1.70 -8.17 -8.19
C LEU A 20 -2.16 -7.22 -7.07
N VAL A 21 -2.41 -5.95 -7.41
CA VAL A 21 -2.95 -4.95 -6.47
C VAL A 21 -4.34 -5.34 -5.98
N ARG A 22 -5.22 -5.79 -6.89
CA ARG A 22 -6.60 -6.20 -6.55
C ARG A 22 -6.62 -7.46 -5.69
N ASP A 23 -5.70 -8.38 -5.95
CA ASP A 23 -5.55 -9.64 -5.20
C ASP A 23 -4.76 -9.46 -3.89
N GLY A 24 -4.20 -8.27 -3.65
CA GLY A 24 -3.39 -7.98 -2.47
C GLY A 24 -2.05 -8.72 -2.43
N ARG A 25 -1.53 -9.13 -3.58
CA ARG A 25 -0.24 -9.84 -3.74
C ARG A 25 0.92 -8.84 -3.72
N TRP A 26 1.11 -8.18 -2.57
CA TRP A 26 2.06 -7.07 -2.43
C TRP A 26 3.53 -7.45 -2.58
N ASP A 27 3.89 -8.70 -2.30
CA ASP A 27 5.28 -9.18 -2.39
C ASP A 27 5.75 -9.32 -3.85
N GLU A 28 4.83 -9.54 -4.78
CA GLU A 28 5.12 -9.77 -6.20
C GLU A 28 5.05 -8.47 -7.02
N LEU A 29 4.30 -7.49 -6.53
CA LEU A 29 4.11 -6.21 -7.21
C LEU A 29 5.42 -5.47 -7.54
N PRO A 30 6.46 -5.41 -6.67
CA PRO A 30 7.71 -4.73 -7.00
C PRO A 30 8.45 -5.36 -8.19
N ALA A 31 8.44 -6.69 -8.29
CA ALA A 31 9.06 -7.40 -9.40
C ALA A 31 8.33 -7.12 -10.72
N ALA A 32 6.99 -7.19 -10.71
CA ALA A 32 6.16 -6.88 -11.88
C ALA A 32 6.35 -5.42 -12.34
N SER A 33 6.36 -4.46 -11.42
CA SER A 33 6.62 -3.05 -11.75
C SER A 33 8.03 -2.82 -12.31
N ALA A 34 9.05 -3.51 -11.80
CA ALA A 34 10.40 -3.43 -12.33
C ALA A 34 10.49 -3.97 -13.77
N GLU A 35 9.79 -5.07 -14.06
CA GLU A 35 9.71 -5.65 -15.40
C GLU A 35 9.09 -4.65 -16.39
N ARG A 36 7.94 -4.05 -16.05
CA ARG A 36 7.30 -3.05 -16.91
C ARG A 36 8.15 -1.81 -17.12
N LEU A 37 8.81 -1.30 -16.06
CA LEU A 37 9.70 -0.15 -16.18
C LEU A 37 10.88 -0.45 -17.11
N THR A 38 11.52 -1.60 -16.95
CA THR A 38 12.62 -2.04 -17.83
C THR A 38 12.15 -2.17 -19.27
N ALA A 39 10.97 -2.76 -19.50
CA ALA A 39 10.39 -2.87 -20.82
C ALA A 39 10.09 -1.50 -21.43
N ALA A 40 9.55 -0.56 -20.66
CA ALA A 40 9.22 0.78 -21.12
C ALA A 40 10.48 1.59 -21.49
N GLU A 41 11.53 1.50 -20.67
CA GLU A 41 12.82 2.14 -20.93
C GLU A 41 13.46 1.64 -22.23
N ALA A 42 13.32 0.34 -22.54
CA ALA A 42 13.85 -0.25 -23.76
C ALA A 42 13.15 0.22 -25.05
N LEU A 43 11.90 0.71 -24.98
CA LEU A 43 11.15 1.13 -26.16
C LEU A 43 11.47 2.56 -26.64
N GLY A 44 12.06 3.39 -25.79
CA GLY A 44 12.42 4.76 -26.14
C GLY A 44 11.20 5.65 -26.47
N ALA A 45 11.37 6.58 -27.41
CA ALA A 45 10.33 7.56 -27.74
C ALA A 45 9.13 6.90 -28.45
N PRO A 46 7.88 7.14 -27.99
CA PRO A 46 6.70 6.54 -28.59
C PRO A 46 6.39 7.10 -29.97
N PRO A 47 6.04 6.24 -30.95
CA PRO A 47 5.46 6.68 -32.22
C PRO A 47 4.01 7.13 -32.03
N ALA A 48 3.47 7.90 -32.98
CA ALA A 48 2.11 8.47 -32.86
C ALA A 48 1.02 7.39 -32.79
N GLU A 49 1.26 6.24 -33.41
CA GLU A 49 0.37 5.09 -33.45
C GLU A 49 0.23 4.39 -32.09
N ALA A 50 1.16 4.62 -31.15
CA ALA A 50 1.10 4.06 -29.79
C ALA A 50 0.18 4.84 -28.85
N ARG A 51 -0.43 5.95 -29.31
CA ARG A 51 -1.26 6.82 -28.48
C ARG A 51 -2.39 6.09 -27.73
N PRO A 52 -3.18 5.20 -28.34
CA PRO A 52 -4.22 4.46 -27.61
C PRO A 52 -3.66 3.62 -26.45
N GLN A 53 -2.49 3.00 -26.64
CA GLN A 53 -1.83 2.19 -25.62
C GLN A 53 -1.30 3.08 -24.48
N LEU A 54 -0.75 4.25 -24.80
CA LEU A 54 -0.31 5.22 -23.80
C LEU A 54 -1.46 5.78 -22.95
N GLU A 55 -2.59 6.10 -23.59
CA GLU A 55 -3.81 6.52 -22.90
C GLU A 55 -4.27 5.42 -21.91
N ARG A 56 -4.30 4.17 -22.37
CA ARG A 56 -4.65 3.02 -21.53
C ARG A 56 -3.67 2.79 -20.37
N LEU A 57 -2.37 2.88 -20.64
CA LEU A 57 -1.32 2.77 -19.61
C LEU A 57 -1.49 3.83 -18.51
N LEU A 58 -1.86 5.05 -18.89
CA LEU A 58 -2.08 6.14 -17.95
C LEU A 58 -3.30 5.90 -17.05
N GLU A 59 -4.38 5.32 -17.57
CA GLU A 59 -5.52 4.87 -16.76
C GLU A 59 -5.12 3.78 -15.77
N LEU A 60 -4.45 2.74 -16.26
CA LEU A 60 -4.00 1.61 -15.42
C LEU A 60 -3.06 2.08 -14.30
N GLN A 61 -2.12 2.99 -14.62
CA GLN A 61 -1.21 3.55 -13.64
C GLN A 61 -1.94 4.32 -12.52
N ARG A 62 -3.03 5.04 -12.86
CA ARG A 62 -3.86 5.73 -11.87
C ARG A 62 -4.56 4.73 -10.95
N GLU A 63 -5.11 3.65 -11.50
CA GLU A 63 -5.76 2.59 -10.71
C GLU A 63 -4.77 1.88 -9.78
N ILE A 64 -3.60 1.49 -10.28
CA ILE A 64 -2.52 0.87 -9.49
C ILE A 64 -2.11 1.79 -8.35
N HIS A 65 -1.84 3.07 -8.65
CA HIS A 65 -1.41 4.04 -7.65
C HIS A 65 -2.49 4.26 -6.58
N ALA A 66 -3.76 4.36 -6.98
CA ALA A 66 -4.88 4.46 -6.03
C ALA A 66 -4.95 3.23 -5.12
N GLY A 67 -4.84 2.01 -5.68
CA GLY A 67 -4.86 0.77 -4.90
C GLY A 67 -3.73 0.68 -3.89
N VAL A 68 -2.50 1.01 -4.29
CA VAL A 68 -1.34 1.04 -3.39
C VAL A 68 -1.49 2.11 -2.31
N ALA A 69 -1.99 3.30 -2.65
CA ALA A 69 -2.24 4.36 -1.67
C ALA A 69 -3.29 3.95 -0.62
N THR A 70 -4.37 3.30 -1.05
CA THR A 70 -5.40 2.74 -0.16
C THR A 70 -4.82 1.66 0.75
N ALA A 71 -4.04 0.72 0.21
CA ALA A 71 -3.40 -0.34 1.00
C ALA A 71 -2.42 0.23 2.04
N ARG A 72 -1.66 1.26 1.67
CA ARG A 72 -0.78 2.00 2.59
C ARG A 72 -1.57 2.65 3.72
N ALA A 73 -2.64 3.38 3.41
CA ALA A 73 -3.47 4.07 4.41
C ALA A 73 -4.08 3.07 5.40
N PHE A 74 -4.57 1.93 4.91
CA PHE A 74 -5.11 0.85 5.74
C PHE A 74 -4.05 0.26 6.69
N THR A 75 -2.84 0.02 6.18
CA THR A 75 -1.73 -0.50 6.99
C THR A 75 -1.33 0.49 8.09
N GLN A 76 -1.21 1.77 7.76
CA GLN A 76 -0.91 2.83 8.73
C GLN A 76 -1.98 2.96 9.81
N GLN A 77 -3.26 2.86 9.44
CA GLN A 77 -4.37 2.86 10.39
C GLN A 77 -4.27 1.68 11.37
N LYS A 78 -3.94 0.48 10.88
CA LYS A 78 -3.74 -0.70 11.73
C LYS A 78 -2.60 -0.52 12.72
N LEU A 79 -1.44 -0.03 12.26
CA LEU A 79 -0.29 0.22 13.12
C LEU A 79 -0.63 1.24 14.23
N GLY A 80 -1.27 2.36 13.88
CA GLY A 80 -1.69 3.35 14.87
C GLY A 80 -2.73 2.82 15.88
N ASN A 81 -3.60 1.89 15.46
CA ASN A 81 -4.51 1.21 16.38
C ASN A 81 -3.78 0.29 17.36
N LEU A 82 -2.75 -0.43 16.90
CA LEU A 82 -1.93 -1.31 17.74
C LEU A 82 -1.14 -0.52 18.78
N GLU A 83 -0.52 0.61 18.40
CA GLU A 83 0.20 1.49 19.32
C GLU A 83 -0.70 2.06 20.42
N ARG A 84 -1.92 2.47 20.07
CA ARG A 84 -2.94 2.91 21.04
C ARG A 84 -3.37 1.78 21.97
N GLY A 85 -3.59 0.58 21.44
CA GLY A 85 -3.93 -0.60 22.24
C GLY A 85 -2.83 -0.96 23.24
N HIS A 86 -1.57 -0.93 22.81
CA HIS A 86 -0.42 -1.16 23.67
C HIS A 86 -0.34 -0.10 24.79
N THR A 87 -0.53 1.17 24.44
CA THR A 87 -0.53 2.27 25.41
C THR A 87 -1.64 2.10 26.46
N ALA A 88 -2.84 1.68 26.04
CA ALA A 88 -3.95 1.40 26.96
C ALA A 88 -3.64 0.25 27.93
N LEU A 89 -3.03 -0.85 27.45
CA LEU A 89 -2.63 -1.98 28.29
C LEU A 89 -1.56 -1.59 29.32
N VAL A 90 -0.57 -0.79 28.93
CA VAL A 90 0.43 -0.24 29.85
C VAL A 90 -0.24 0.62 30.93
N GLY A 91 -1.21 1.46 30.55
CA GLY A 91 -1.99 2.27 31.50
C GLY A 91 -2.74 1.44 32.54
N TYR A 92 -3.32 0.31 32.15
CA TYR A 92 -3.97 -0.62 33.09
C TYR A 92 -2.99 -1.34 34.01
N SER A 93 -1.80 -1.69 33.52
CA SER A 93 -0.76 -2.32 34.34
C SER A 93 -0.16 -1.39 35.42
N GLY A 94 -0.14 -0.07 35.16
CA GLY A 94 0.28 0.95 36.13
C GLY A 94 -0.82 1.41 37.10
N GLY A 95 -2.07 0.99 36.88
CA GLY A 95 -3.25 1.44 37.62
C GLY A 95 -3.47 0.79 39.00
N TYR A 96 -2.71 -0.24 39.38
CA TYR A 96 -2.78 -0.86 40.71
C TYR A 96 -2.02 -0.02 41.76
N ARG A 97 -2.34 1.27 41.89
CA ARG A 97 -1.91 2.06 43.05
C ARG A 97 -2.85 1.74 44.20
N ARG A 98 -2.49 0.72 45.00
CA ARG A 98 -3.18 0.35 46.24
C ARG A 98 -3.38 1.62 47.08
N PRO A 99 -4.63 2.06 47.36
CA PRO A 99 -4.83 3.18 48.27
C PRO A 99 -4.26 2.78 49.63
N ALA A 100 -3.38 3.62 50.16
CA ALA A 100 -2.83 3.44 51.50
C ALA A 100 -4.02 3.41 52.48
N ALA A 101 -4.08 2.37 53.32
CA ALA A 101 -5.08 2.27 54.36
C ALA A 101 -4.89 3.45 55.33
N THR A 102 -5.76 4.44 55.24
CA THR A 102 -5.85 5.50 56.24
C THR A 102 -6.32 4.85 57.54
N SER A 103 -5.41 4.68 58.50
CA SER A 103 -5.79 4.28 59.85
C SER A 103 -6.67 5.39 60.44
N ILE A 104 -7.95 5.09 60.64
CA ILE A 104 -8.82 5.89 61.48
C ILE A 104 -8.35 5.65 62.91
N ASP A 105 -7.52 6.56 63.42
CA ASP A 105 -7.17 6.57 64.84
C ASP A 105 -8.22 7.39 65.58
N GLY A 106 -9.09 6.68 66.30
CA GLY A 106 -10.10 7.27 67.15
C GLY A 106 -9.45 7.84 68.41
N ARG A 107 -9.83 9.06 68.79
CA ARG A 107 -9.73 9.50 70.17
C ARG A 107 -11.02 10.18 70.62
N ALA A 108 -11.45 9.69 71.78
CA ALA A 108 -12.58 10.08 72.58
C ALA A 108 -12.41 11.47 73.20
#